data_AF-A0A519QJI0-F1
#
_entry.id   AF-A0A519QJI0-F1
#
_cell.length_a   1.000
_cell.length_b   1.000
_cell.length_c   1.000
_cell.angle_alpha   90.00
_cell.angle_beta   90.00
_cell.angle_gamma   90.00
#
_symmetry.space_group_name_H-M   'P 1'
#
loop_
_entity.id
_entity.type
_entity.pdbx_description
1 polymer ?
#
loop_
_entity_poly.entity_id
_entity_poly.type
_entity_poly.pdbx_seq_one_letter_code
_entity_poly.pdbx_strand_id
1 'polypeptide(L)'
;MTFKEDIKEKIDADFGERSKQAFDVLKSAIEKIGYLKTDRVIRCIIFLSKGNIEDLKKYIDAATFDTRDVMLWAEYDKLNGDLNYKRRRDFNKTFEESTNDVKE
;
A
#
# COMPACT_ATOMS: atom_id res chain seq x y z
N MET A 1 -0.35 16.25 7.41
CA MET A 1 0.14 15.60 6.17
C MET A 1 -1.00 15.57 5.17
N THR A 2 -0.71 15.78 3.89
CA THR A 2 -1.71 15.74 2.82
C THR A 2 -1.37 14.57 1.90
N PHE A 3 -2.29 13.63 1.71
CA PHE A 3 -2.10 12.52 0.76
C PHE A 3 -2.05 13.04 -0.68
N LYS A 4 -1.26 12.38 -1.53
CA LYS A 4 -1.28 12.59 -2.98
C LYS A 4 -2.65 12.22 -3.57
N GLU A 5 -2.93 12.78 -4.73
CA GLU A 5 -4.22 12.62 -5.42
C GLU A 5 -4.50 11.16 -5.77
N ASP A 6 -3.53 10.45 -6.33
CA ASP A 6 -3.65 9.02 -6.67
C ASP A 6 -4.01 8.14 -5.46
N ILE A 7 -3.47 8.48 -4.29
CA ILE A 7 -3.80 7.80 -3.03
C ILE A 7 -5.25 8.06 -2.62
N LYS A 8 -5.71 9.30 -2.76
CA LYS A 8 -7.07 9.67 -2.38
C LYS A 8 -8.08 8.99 -3.30
N GLU A 9 -7.89 9.12 -4.60
CA GLU A 9 -8.75 8.51 -5.62
C GLU A 9 -8.81 7.00 -5.45
N LYS A 10 -7.68 6.35 -5.15
CA LYS A 10 -7.66 4.91 -4.91
C LYS A 10 -8.44 4.51 -3.66
N ILE A 11 -8.34 5.28 -2.58
CA ILE A 11 -9.14 5.04 -1.37
C ILE A 11 -10.63 5.23 -1.65
N ASP A 12 -10.99 6.28 -2.38
CA ASP A 12 -12.38 6.54 -2.76
C ASP A 12 -12.95 5.42 -3.64
N ALA A 13 -12.18 4.96 -4.63
CA ALA A 13 -12.56 3.87 -5.52
C ALA A 13 -12.68 2.50 -4.82
N ASP A 14 -11.71 2.14 -3.97
CA ASP A 14 -11.67 0.81 -3.37
C ASP A 14 -12.59 0.66 -2.16
N PHE A 15 -12.79 1.72 -1.36
CA PHE A 15 -13.54 1.64 -0.09
C PHE A 15 -14.95 2.25 -0.17
N GLY A 16 -15.27 3.02 -1.21
CA GLY A 16 -16.60 3.60 -1.43
C GLY A 16 -17.15 4.38 -0.22
N GLU A 17 -18.28 3.95 0.34
CA GLU A 17 -18.88 4.60 1.51
C GLU A 17 -17.96 4.59 2.76
N ARG A 18 -16.99 3.67 2.82
CA ARG A 18 -16.03 3.55 3.91
C ARG A 18 -14.75 4.34 3.69
N SER A 19 -14.62 5.09 2.60
CA SER A 19 -13.38 5.81 2.27
C SER A 19 -12.97 6.80 3.35
N LYS A 20 -13.92 7.53 3.95
CA LYS A 20 -13.64 8.41 5.10
C LYS A 20 -13.01 7.64 6.27
N GLN A 21 -13.55 6.47 6.60
CA GLN A 21 -13.01 5.61 7.66
C GLN A 21 -11.60 5.11 7.31
N ALA A 22 -11.36 4.72 6.06
CA ALA A 22 -10.04 4.30 5.59
C ALA A 22 -9.01 5.43 5.73
N PHE A 23 -9.37 6.66 5.33
CA PHE A 23 -8.52 7.84 5.52
C PHE A 23 -8.18 8.09 6.98
N ASP A 24 -9.18 8.05 7.87
CA ASP A 24 -8.98 8.31 9.29
C ASP A 24 -8.05 7.26 9.94
N VAL A 25 -8.22 5.99 9.58
CA VAL A 25 -7.36 4.89 10.04
C VAL A 25 -5.91 5.08 9.56
N LEU A 26 -5.72 5.31 8.25
CA LEU A 26 -4.39 5.54 7.68
C LEU A 26 -3.71 6.76 8.29
N LYS A 27 -4.42 7.89 8.37
CA LYS A 27 -3.90 9.13 8.93
C LYS A 27 -3.45 8.96 10.38
N SER A 28 -4.28 8.31 11.21
CA SER A 28 -3.97 8.03 12.61
C SER A 28 -2.70 7.17 12.77
N ALA A 29 -2.54 6.14 11.94
CA ALA A 29 -1.35 5.29 11.96
C ALA A 29 -0.07 6.04 11.56
N ILE A 30 -0.14 6.83 10.49
CA ILE A 30 0.98 7.58 9.93
C ILE A 30 1.43 8.72 10.87
N GLU A 31 0.49 9.35 11.58
CA GLU A 31 0.81 10.36 12.59
C GLU A 31 1.59 9.77 13.77
N LYS A 32 1.29 8.53 14.17
CA LYS A 32 1.99 7.82 15.24
C LYS A 32 3.35 7.27 14.80
N ILE A 33 3.48 6.87 13.53
CA ILE A 33 4.64 6.11 13.05
C ILE A 33 5.25 6.79 11.83
N GLY A 34 6.33 7.53 12.06
CA GLY A 34 6.92 8.44 11.07
C GLY A 34 7.40 7.80 9.76
N TYR A 35 7.88 6.56 9.78
CA TYR A 35 8.39 5.88 8.58
C TYR A 35 7.29 5.33 7.65
N LEU A 36 6.04 5.25 8.11
CA LEU A 36 4.89 4.92 7.24
C LEU A 36 4.49 6.07 6.31
N LYS A 37 5.09 7.26 6.47
CA LYS A 37 4.74 8.48 5.71
C LYS A 37 5.13 8.46 4.23
N THR A 38 5.87 7.45 3.77
CA THR A 38 6.25 7.42 2.36
C THR A 38 5.06 7.03 1.49
N ASP A 39 4.88 7.74 0.36
CA ASP A 39 3.78 7.46 -0.57
C ASP A 39 3.80 5.99 -1.04
N ARG A 40 5.00 5.42 -1.24
CA ARG A 40 5.19 4.01 -1.62
C ARG A 40 4.58 3.06 -0.59
N VAL A 41 4.90 3.22 0.69
CA VAL A 41 4.37 2.35 1.75
C VAL A 41 2.85 2.50 1.85
N ILE A 42 2.33 3.72 1.76
CA ILE A 42 0.88 3.99 1.78
C ILE A 42 0.19 3.28 0.61
N ARG A 43 0.75 3.37 -0.60
CA ARG A 43 0.21 2.68 -1.78
C ARG A 43 0.23 1.16 -1.63
N CYS A 44 1.32 0.59 -1.11
CA CYS A 44 1.41 -0.85 -0.84
C CYS A 44 0.31 -1.31 0.13
N ILE A 45 0.10 -0.57 1.23
CA ILE A 45 -0.93 -0.86 2.22
C ILE A 45 -2.32 -0.85 1.57
N ILE A 46 -2.66 0.22 0.85
CA ILE A 46 -3.97 0.38 0.18
C ILE A 46 -4.20 -0.75 -0.82
N PHE A 47 -3.20 -1.04 -1.67
CA PHE A 47 -3.28 -2.09 -2.68
C PHE A 47 -3.59 -3.46 -2.06
N LEU A 48 -2.89 -3.81 -0.97
CA LEU A 48 -3.08 -5.09 -0.30
C LEU A 48 -4.43 -5.20 0.42
N SER A 49 -4.99 -4.05 0.84
CA SER A 49 -6.24 -4.00 1.61
C SER A 49 -7.49 -4.30 0.80
N LYS A 50 -7.44 -4.14 -0.53
CA LYS A 50 -8.55 -4.48 -1.45
C LYS A 50 -9.93 -3.94 -1.01
N GLY A 51 -9.96 -2.70 -0.50
CA GLY A 51 -11.19 -2.06 -0.03
C GLY A 51 -11.72 -2.53 1.34
N ASN A 52 -11.00 -3.42 2.03
CA ASN A 52 -11.39 -3.94 3.34
C ASN A 52 -10.65 -3.20 4.47
N ILE A 53 -11.42 -2.67 5.44
CA ILE A 53 -10.90 -1.90 6.58
C ILE A 53 -10.11 -2.78 7.57
N GLU A 54 -10.48 -4.04 7.74
CA GLU A 54 -9.75 -4.98 8.61
C GLU A 54 -8.40 -5.34 7.99
N ASP A 55 -8.36 -5.60 6.68
CA ASP A 55 -7.10 -5.80 5.96
C ASP A 55 -6.25 -4.53 5.96
N LEU A 56 -6.86 -3.34 5.86
CA LEU A 56 -6.16 -2.07 6.00
C LEU A 56 -5.43 -1.95 7.32
N LYS A 57 -6.10 -2.26 8.43
CA LYS A 57 -5.47 -2.26 9.76
C LYS A 57 -4.37 -3.31 9.86
N LYS A 58 -4.64 -4.53 9.36
CA LYS A 58 -3.66 -5.63 9.33
C LYS A 58 -2.38 -5.24 8.59
N TYR A 59 -2.48 -4.61 7.43
CA TYR A 59 -1.31 -4.22 6.65
C TYR A 59 -0.61 -2.97 7.20
N ILE A 60 -1.33 -2.08 7.90
CA ILE A 60 -0.72 -1.03 8.72
C ILE A 60 0.13 -1.65 9.84
N ASP A 61 -0.42 -2.62 10.57
CA ASP A 61 0.28 -3.30 11.66
C ASP A 61 1.52 -4.06 11.15
N ALA A 62 1.38 -4.76 10.01
CA ALA A 62 2.51 -5.41 9.35
C ALA A 62 3.60 -4.40 8.93
N ALA A 63 3.22 -3.25 8.36
CA ALA A 63 4.17 -2.22 7.96
C ALA A 63 4.85 -1.55 9.16
N THR A 64 4.17 -1.49 10.30
CA THR A 64 4.73 -1.02 11.57
C THR A 64 5.82 -1.96 12.09
N PHE A 65 5.65 -3.26 11.90
CA PHE A 65 6.66 -4.24 12.28
C PHE A 65 7.83 -4.25 11.29
N ASP A 66 7.54 -4.44 9.99
CA ASP A 66 8.52 -4.36 8.91
C ASP A 66 7.87 -3.88 7.61
N THR A 67 8.15 -2.63 7.23
CA THR A 67 7.68 -2.06 5.95
C THR A 67 8.11 -2.88 4.73
N ARG A 68 9.23 -3.59 4.80
CA ARG A 68 9.77 -4.36 3.66
C ARG A 68 8.89 -5.54 3.30
N ASP A 69 8.24 -6.16 4.28
CA ASP A 69 7.32 -7.28 4.04
C ASP A 69 6.09 -6.79 3.25
N VAL A 70 5.52 -5.66 3.66
CA VAL A 70 4.36 -5.07 2.98
C VAL A 70 4.72 -4.61 1.57
N MET A 71 5.92 -4.06 1.39
CA MET A 71 6.43 -3.72 0.06
C MET A 71 6.62 -4.96 -0.81
N LEU A 72 7.22 -6.03 -0.26
CA LEU A 72 7.41 -7.29 -0.96
C LEU A 72 6.07 -7.89 -1.41
N TRP A 73 5.10 -8.00 -0.50
CA TRP A 73 3.78 -8.58 -0.81
C TRP A 73 2.97 -7.78 -1.82
N ALA A 74 3.12 -6.44 -1.83
CA ALA A 74 2.38 -5.59 -2.75
C ALA A 74 3.03 -5.55 -4.15
N GLU A 75 4.35 -5.49 -4.20
CA GLU A 75 5.10 -5.24 -5.43
C GLU A 75 5.55 -6.49 -6.16
N TYR A 76 5.65 -7.64 -5.48
CA TYR A 76 6.25 -8.85 -6.04
C TYR A 76 5.29 -10.04 -5.96
N ASP A 77 5.33 -10.87 -6.99
CA ASP A 77 4.75 -12.21 -6.95
C ASP A 77 5.84 -13.21 -6.56
N LYS A 78 5.53 -14.11 -5.63
CA LYS A 78 6.37 -15.29 -5.37
C LYS A 78 6.21 -16.27 -6.53
N LEU A 79 7.31 -16.63 -7.17
CA LEU A 79 7.37 -17.66 -8.19
C LEU A 79 7.69 -19.04 -7.55
N ASN A 80 8.08 -20.01 -8.37
CA ASN A 80 8.45 -21.34 -7.90
C ASN A 80 9.81 -21.31 -7.17
N GLY A 81 9.84 -21.92 -5.98
CA GLY A 81 11.04 -22.05 -5.15
C GLY A 81 11.18 -20.97 -4.07
N ASP A 82 12.15 -21.16 -3.18
CA ASP A 82 12.48 -20.17 -2.16
C ASP A 82 13.28 -19.01 -2.78
N LEU A 83 12.94 -17.79 -2.37
CA LEU A 83 13.58 -16.53 -2.79
C LEU A 83 13.44 -16.14 -4.27
N ASN A 84 12.59 -16.84 -5.03
CA ASN A 84 12.29 -16.47 -6.41
C ASN A 84 11.08 -15.52 -6.47
N TYR A 85 11.33 -14.23 -6.69
CA TYR A 85 10.31 -13.19 -6.75
C TYR A 85 10.41 -12.40 -8.05
N LYS A 86 9.27 -12.13 -8.66
CA LYS A 86 9.19 -11.23 -9.82
C LYS A 86 8.45 -9.97 -9.44
N ARG A 87 9.09 -8.82 -9.64
CA ARG A 87 8.45 -7.52 -9.44
C ARG A 87 7.34 -7.35 -10.48
N ARG A 88 6.15 -7.00 -10.02
CA ARG A 88 4.97 -6.71 -10.84
C ARG A 88 4.56 -5.25 -10.81
N ARG A 89 4.97 -4.54 -9.76
CA ARG A 89 4.56 -3.17 -9.50
C ARG A 89 5.72 -2.36 -8.93
N ASP A 90 5.76 -1.08 -9.26
CA ASP A 90 6.65 -0.10 -8.63
C ASP A 90 5.82 1.00 -7.98
N PHE A 91 5.56 0.91 -6.67
CA PHE A 91 4.78 1.91 -5.95
C PHE A 91 5.58 3.16 -5.56
N ASN A 92 6.83 3.30 -6.03
CA ASN A 92 7.41 4.65 -6.15
C ASN A 92 6.61 5.50 -7.16
N LYS A 93 6.00 4.85 -8.16
CA LYS A 93 5.07 5.46 -9.12
C LYS A 93 3.62 5.43 -8.59
N THR A 94 2.74 6.13 -9.28
CA THR A 94 1.29 6.15 -9.00
C THR A 94 0.66 4.77 -9.23
N PHE A 95 -0.59 4.57 -8.79
CA PHE A 95 -1.30 3.30 -9.08
C PHE A 95 -1.43 3.02 -10.59
N GLU A 96 -1.72 4.05 -11.39
CA GLU A 96 -1.85 3.94 -12.85
C GLU A 96 -0.54 3.53 -13.52
N GLU A 97 0.58 4.12 -13.10
CA GLU A 97 1.89 3.88 -13.70
C GLU A 97 2.65 2.74 -13.05
N SER A 98 2.14 2.16 -11.97
CA SER A 98 2.86 1.17 -11.15
C SER A 98 3.28 -0.07 -11.95
N THR A 99 2.58 -0.41 -13.03
CA THR A 99 2.91 -1.54 -13.90
C THR A 99 3.81 -1.17 -15.09
N ASN A 100 4.15 0.11 -15.25
CA ASN A 100 4.98 0.59 -16.35
C ASN A 100 6.46 0.40 -16.03
N ASP A 101 7.22 -0.10 -17.00
CA ASP A 101 8.68 -0.30 -16.92
C ASP A 101 9.14 -1.10 -15.69
N VAL A 102 8.32 -2.04 -15.22
CA VAL A 102 8.69 -2.94 -14.14
C VAL A 102 9.74 -3.89 -14.70
N LYS A 103 11.01 -3.50 -14.53
CA LYS A 103 12.16 -4.31 -14.96
C LYS A 103 12.14 -5.64 -14.22
N GLU A 104 12.28 -6.72 -14.99
CA GLU A 104 12.33 -8.11 -14.53
C GLU A 104 13.55 -8.38 -13.63
#